data_AF-A0A7Y1ZYF0-F1
#
_entry.id   AF-A0A7Y1ZYF0-F1
#
_cell.length_a   1.000
_cell.length_b   1.000
_cell.length_c   1.000
_cell.angle_alpha   90.00
_cell.angle_beta   90.00
_cell.angle_gamma   90.00
#
_symmetry.space_group_name_H-M   'P 1'
#
loop_
_entity.id
_entity.type
_entity.pdbx_description
1 polymer ?
#
loop_
_entity_poly.entity_id
_entity_poly.type
_entity_poly.pdbx_seq_one_letter_code
_entity_poly.pdbx_strand_id
1 'polypeptide(L)'
;MAADHATEPTGANVPVACTLTTKQAAHQLVEWTDVQRGAEQITPIDGGVRITLPASMTAAVTDLARREGECCAFLTLSTAVDGDTLTLDVVSENPDGLPVISMLAGIPLP
;
A
#
# COMPACT_ATOMS: atom_id res chain seq x y z
N MET A 1 18.26 -40.32 13.76
CA MET A 1 18.78 -39.13 14.48
C MET A 1 19.48 -38.29 13.43
N ALA A 2 19.10 -37.06 13.09
CA ALA A 2 18.00 -36.19 13.48
C ALA A 2 17.65 -35.36 12.21
N ALA A 3 16.40 -34.92 12.12
CA ALA A 3 15.94 -33.97 11.12
C ALA A 3 16.57 -32.59 11.39
N ASP A 4 16.94 -31.87 10.34
CA ASP A 4 17.08 -30.42 10.39
C ASP A 4 16.30 -29.84 9.21
N HIS A 5 15.06 -29.49 9.51
CA HIS A 5 14.23 -28.68 8.63
C HIS A 5 14.88 -27.31 8.53
N ALA A 6 15.34 -26.96 7.33
CA ALA A 6 15.66 -25.58 7.01
C ALA A 6 14.39 -24.74 7.19
N THR A 7 14.38 -23.87 8.20
CA THR A 7 13.38 -22.82 8.34
C THR A 7 13.53 -21.86 7.17
N GLU A 8 12.63 -22.00 6.20
CA GLU A 8 12.35 -20.97 5.20
C GLU A 8 11.88 -19.70 5.94
N PRO A 9 12.46 -18.51 5.68
CA PRO A 9 11.88 -17.29 6.18
C PRO A 9 10.49 -17.16 5.55
N THR A 10 9.45 -17.15 6.38
CA THR A 10 8.08 -16.84 5.99
C THR A 10 8.12 -15.58 5.15
N GLY A 11 7.89 -15.76 3.84
CA GLY A 11 7.78 -14.66 2.92
C GLY A 11 6.65 -13.78 3.39
N ALA A 12 6.97 -12.55 3.77
CA ALA A 12 5.99 -11.47 3.65
C ALA A 12 5.41 -11.61 2.24
N ASN A 13 4.09 -11.75 2.14
CA ASN A 13 3.37 -11.99 0.90
C ASN A 13 3.50 -10.73 0.01
N VAL A 14 4.67 -10.57 -0.62
CA VAL A 14 4.95 -9.49 -1.56
C VAL A 14 4.16 -9.83 -2.82
N PRO A 15 3.24 -8.96 -3.27
CA PRO A 15 2.46 -9.23 -4.47
C PRO A 15 3.41 -9.56 -5.63
N VAL A 16 3.12 -10.69 -6.29
CA VAL A 16 3.93 -11.38 -7.32
C VAL A 16 4.19 -10.50 -8.57
N ALA A 17 3.60 -9.31 -8.64
CA ALA A 17 3.77 -8.35 -9.72
C ALA A 17 4.92 -7.36 -9.52
N CYS A 18 5.61 -7.36 -8.37
CA CYS A 18 6.64 -6.36 -8.13
C CYS A 18 8.00 -6.75 -8.73
N THR A 19 8.47 -5.98 -9.71
CA THR A 19 9.85 -6.03 -10.25
C THR A 19 10.89 -5.48 -9.27
N LEU A 20 10.51 -5.23 -8.02
CA LEU A 20 11.36 -4.68 -6.98
C LEU A 20 12.28 -5.75 -6.41
N THR A 21 13.51 -5.35 -6.05
CA THR A 21 14.35 -6.20 -5.20
C THR A 21 13.71 -6.35 -3.82
N THR A 22 13.98 -7.45 -3.12
CA THR A 22 13.43 -7.74 -1.77
C THR A 22 13.64 -6.59 -0.77
N LYS A 23 14.78 -5.88 -0.88
CA LYS A 23 15.10 -4.73 -0.03
C LYS A 23 14.23 -3.50 -0.33
N GLN A 24 13.92 -3.25 -1.61
CA GLN A 24 13.05 -2.14 -2.00
C GLN A 24 11.60 -2.42 -1.61
N ALA A 25 11.14 -3.66 -1.79
CA ALA A 25 9.83 -4.09 -1.32
C ALA A 25 9.68 -3.93 0.20
N ALA A 26 10.69 -4.32 0.99
CA ALA A 26 10.68 -4.15 2.44
C ALA A 26 10.64 -2.67 2.87
N HIS A 27 11.36 -1.79 2.17
CA HIS A 27 11.31 -0.36 2.46
C HIS A 27 9.94 0.24 2.16
N GLN A 28 9.35 -0.12 1.02
CA GLN A 28 8.04 0.37 0.62
C GLN A 28 6.93 -0.10 1.58
N LEU A 29 7.05 -1.32 2.12
CA LEU A 29 6.15 -1.82 3.17
C LEU A 29 6.21 -0.97 4.46
N VAL A 30 7.39 -0.51 4.86
CA VAL A 30 7.54 0.38 6.03
C VAL A 30 6.85 1.72 5.74
N GLU A 31 7.03 2.28 4.54
CA GLU A 31 6.39 3.54 4.14
C GLU A 31 4.86 3.42 4.11
N TRP A 32 4.31 2.31 3.63
CA TRP A 32 2.86 2.02 3.74
C TRP A 32 2.40 1.89 5.18
N THR A 33 3.20 1.29 6.06
CA THR A 33 2.90 1.25 7.49
C THR A 33 2.90 2.65 8.10
N ASP A 34 3.78 3.55 7.64
CA ASP A 34 3.81 4.95 8.08
C ASP A 34 2.55 5.71 7.63
N VAL A 35 2.08 5.45 6.40
CA VAL A 35 0.78 5.97 5.91
C VAL A 35 -0.36 5.45 6.78
N GLN A 36 -0.41 4.17 7.10
CA GLN A 36 -1.45 3.59 7.96
C GLN A 36 -1.44 4.22 9.35
N ARG A 37 -0.27 4.46 9.95
CA ARG A 37 -0.16 5.10 11.27
C ARG A 37 -0.47 6.59 11.24
N GLY A 38 -0.21 7.26 10.12
CA GLY A 38 -0.50 8.67 9.91
C GLY A 38 -1.92 8.95 9.44
N ALA A 39 -2.69 7.92 9.07
CA ALA A 39 -4.04 8.07 8.57
C ALA A 39 -4.98 8.56 9.69
N GLU A 40 -5.65 9.68 9.43
CA GLU A 40 -6.73 10.21 10.27
C GLU A 40 -8.01 9.42 10.03
N GLN A 41 -8.22 8.96 8.79
CA GLN A 41 -9.38 8.16 8.40
C GLN A 41 -9.03 7.26 7.21
N ILE A 42 -9.54 6.03 7.23
CA ILE A 42 -9.52 5.11 6.08
C ILE A 42 -10.97 4.71 5.78
N THR A 43 -11.44 5.01 4.58
CA THR A 43 -12.83 4.81 4.18
C THR A 43 -12.89 3.94 2.94
N PRO A 44 -13.60 2.80 2.96
CA PRO A 44 -13.89 2.04 1.75
C PRO A 44 -14.67 2.90 0.76
N ILE A 45 -14.28 2.83 -0.51
CA ILE A 45 -14.96 3.49 -1.64
C ILE A 45 -15.20 2.45 -2.74
N ASP A 46 -15.92 2.84 -3.79
CA ASP A 46 -16.11 1.97 -4.94
C ASP A 46 -14.75 1.62 -5.57
N GLY A 47 -14.46 0.32 -5.67
CA GLY A 47 -13.20 -0.18 -6.23
C GLY A 47 -11.95 0.02 -5.37
N GLY A 48 -12.05 0.43 -4.10
CA GLY A 48 -10.86 0.56 -3.24
C GLY A 48 -11.05 1.33 -1.92
N VAL A 49 -10.09 2.19 -1.59
CA VAL A 49 -10.09 3.03 -0.37
C VAL A 49 -9.75 4.48 -0.64
N ARG A 50 -10.26 5.35 0.24
CA ARG A 50 -9.75 6.69 0.48
C ARG A 50 -9.06 6.74 1.84
N ILE A 51 -7.81 7.20 1.84
CA ILE A 51 -7.00 7.44 3.04
C ILE A 51 -6.88 8.95 3.22
N THR A 52 -7.27 9.45 4.40
CA THR A 52 -7.17 10.86 4.78
C THR A 52 -6.00 11.04 5.73
N LEU A 53 -5.12 11.98 5.45
CA LEU A 53 -3.84 12.21 6.11
C LEU A 53 -3.62 13.72 6.34
N PRO A 54 -2.73 14.11 7.26
CA PRO A 54 -2.28 15.49 7.36
C PRO A 54 -1.53 15.93 6.09
N ALA A 55 -1.75 17.16 5.62
CA ALA A 55 -1.06 17.72 4.46
C ALA A 55 0.47 17.79 4.60
N SER A 56 1.00 17.74 5.83
CA SER A 56 2.43 17.63 6.09
C SER A 56 3.07 16.36 5.50
N MET A 57 2.27 15.31 5.22
CA MET A 57 2.72 14.05 4.62
C MET A 57 2.70 14.06 3.08
N THR A 58 2.22 15.13 2.44
CA THR A 58 1.98 15.19 0.97
C THR A 58 3.16 14.73 0.14
N ALA A 59 4.38 15.21 0.44
CA ALA A 59 5.56 14.87 -0.34
C ALA A 59 5.90 13.37 -0.26
N ALA A 60 5.87 12.80 0.94
CA ALA A 60 6.16 11.38 1.17
C ALA A 60 5.10 10.48 0.52
N VAL A 61 3.82 10.81 0.71
CA VAL A 61 2.69 10.03 0.19
C VAL A 61 2.62 10.10 -1.33
N THR A 62 2.90 11.26 -1.93
CA THR A 62 2.89 11.41 -3.39
C THR A 62 4.01 10.61 -4.05
N ASP A 63 5.22 10.61 -3.47
CA ASP A 63 6.32 9.78 -4.01
C ASP A 63 6.05 8.28 -3.83
N LEU A 64 5.52 7.88 -2.66
CA LEU A 64 5.12 6.50 -2.41
C LEU A 64 4.05 6.05 -3.42
N ALA A 65 3.01 6.86 -3.64
CA ALA A 65 1.93 6.57 -4.57
C ALA A 65 2.43 6.42 -6.01
N ARG A 66 3.35 7.30 -6.44
CA ARG A 66 4.00 7.20 -7.76
C ARG A 66 4.75 5.88 -7.92
N ARG A 67 5.59 5.51 -6.95
CA ARG A 67 6.37 4.25 -6.99
C ARG A 67 5.47 3.02 -6.94
N GLU A 68 4.39 3.07 -6.16
CA GLU A 68 3.42 1.97 -6.13
C GLU A 68 2.71 1.82 -7.46
N GLY A 69 2.30 2.92 -8.10
CA GLY A 69 1.70 2.88 -9.44
C GLY A 69 2.64 2.34 -10.51
N GLU A 70 3.95 2.58 -10.38
CA GLU A 70 4.98 1.97 -11.24
C GLU A 70 5.14 0.45 -10.99
N CYS A 71 5.02 -0.02 -9.74
CA CYS A 71 5.10 -1.46 -9.40
C CYS A 71 3.81 -2.22 -9.75
N CYS A 72 2.67 -1.59 -9.52
CA CYS A 72 1.35 -2.17 -9.56
C CYS A 72 0.49 -1.42 -10.60
N ALA A 73 0.79 -1.64 -11.88
CA ALA A 73 0.12 -0.94 -12.99
C ALA A 73 -1.41 -1.19 -13.08
N PHE A 74 -1.94 -2.15 -12.32
CA PHE A 74 -3.37 -2.42 -12.19
C PHE A 74 -4.06 -1.58 -11.10
N LEU A 75 -3.29 -0.84 -10.30
CA LEU A 75 -3.79 0.10 -9.30
C LEU A 75 -3.76 1.52 -9.86
N THR A 76 -4.78 2.29 -9.52
CA THR A 76 -4.80 3.74 -9.71
C THR A 76 -4.63 4.40 -8.35
N LEU A 77 -3.57 5.20 -8.21
CA LEU A 77 -3.29 5.97 -7.00
C LEU A 77 -3.37 7.45 -7.32
N SER A 78 -4.18 8.18 -6.56
CA SER A 78 -4.39 9.61 -6.77
C SER A 78 -4.29 10.36 -5.44
N THR A 79 -3.54 11.46 -5.43
CA THR A 79 -3.43 12.35 -4.27
C THR A 79 -4.08 13.69 -4.55
N ALA A 80 -4.80 14.23 -3.57
CA ALA A 80 -5.35 15.59 -3.62
C ALA A 80 -5.22 16.25 -2.25
N VAL A 81 -4.84 17.53 -2.24
CA VAL A 81 -4.68 18.34 -1.03
C VAL A 81 -5.78 19.39 -0.97
N ASP A 82 -6.47 19.46 0.16
CA ASP A 82 -7.45 20.48 0.49
C ASP A 82 -7.11 21.06 1.88
N GLY A 83 -6.60 22.29 1.91
CA GLY A 83 -6.13 22.92 3.15
C GLY A 83 -5.04 22.09 3.85
N ASP A 84 -5.29 21.73 5.10
CA ASP A 84 -4.40 20.91 5.94
C ASP A 84 -4.63 19.39 5.79
N THR A 85 -5.47 18.99 4.83
CA THR A 85 -5.83 17.59 4.60
C THR A 85 -5.30 17.10 3.26
N LEU A 86 -4.68 15.94 3.28
CA LEU A 86 -4.30 15.15 2.12
C LEU A 86 -5.26 13.96 2.00
N THR A 87 -5.74 13.73 0.79
CA THR A 87 -6.45 12.51 0.42
C THR A 87 -5.59 11.68 -0.51
N LEU A 88 -5.52 10.38 -0.24
CA LEU A 88 -4.94 9.36 -1.11
C LEU A 88 -6.04 8.35 -1.45
N ASP A 89 -6.41 8.29 -2.72
CA ASP A 89 -7.29 7.25 -3.24
C ASP A 89 -6.44 6.13 -3.84
N VAL A 90 -6.75 4.89 -3.47
CA VAL A 90 -6.14 3.69 -4.02
C VAL A 90 -7.27 2.80 -4.51
N VAL A 91 -7.42 2.70 -5.83
CA VAL A 91 -8.51 1.97 -6.48
C VAL A 91 -8.01 1.03 -7.57
N SER A 92 -8.81 0.04 -7.93
CA SER A 92 -8.56 -0.82 -9.08
C SER A 92 -9.87 -1.13 -9.79
N GLU A 93 -9.84 -1.09 -11.12
CA GLU A 93 -10.94 -1.60 -11.97
C GLU A 93 -10.94 -3.14 -12.03
N ASN A 94 -9.86 -3.79 -11.57
CA ASN A 94 -9.76 -5.23 -11.47
C ASN A 94 -10.11 -5.70 -10.04
N PRO A 95 -11.11 -6.59 -9.85
CA PRO A 95 -11.44 -7.12 -8.52
C PRO A 95 -10.27 -7.85 -7.84
N ASP A 96 -9.33 -8.42 -8.61
CA ASP A 96 -8.10 -9.03 -8.06
C ASP A 96 -7.15 -8.01 -7.41
N GLY A 97 -7.40 -6.71 -7.59
CA GLY A 97 -6.67 -5.63 -6.93
C GLY A 97 -7.11 -5.38 -5.49
N LEU A 98 -8.35 -5.74 -5.11
CA LEU A 98 -8.91 -5.48 -3.77
C LEU A 98 -8.10 -6.11 -2.62
N PRO A 99 -7.57 -7.34 -2.73
CA PRO A 99 -6.69 -7.90 -1.71
C PRO A 99 -5.41 -7.08 -1.52
N VAL A 100 -4.84 -6.53 -2.61
CA VAL A 100 -3.64 -5.68 -2.53
C VAL A 100 -3.99 -4.36 -1.84
N ILE A 101 -5.09 -3.72 -2.24
CA ILE A 101 -5.55 -2.47 -1.64
C ILE A 101 -5.83 -2.66 -0.14
N SER A 102 -6.45 -3.78 0.26
CA SER A 102 -6.69 -4.12 1.67
C SER A 102 -5.39 -4.20 2.47
N MET A 103 -4.34 -4.83 1.91
CA MET A 103 -3.03 -4.91 2.55
C MET A 103 -2.37 -3.54 2.69
N LEU A 104 -2.40 -2.71 1.65
CA LEU A 104 -1.81 -1.37 1.67
C LEU A 104 -2.52 -0.45 2.68
N ALA A 105 -3.86 -0.55 2.75
CA ALA A 105 -4.71 0.23 3.64
C ALA A 105 -4.74 -0.28 5.09
N GLY A 106 -4.31 -1.53 5.34
CA GLY A 106 -4.37 -2.14 6.67
C GLY A 106 -5.78 -2.44 7.16
N ILE A 107 -6.78 -2.49 6.26
CA ILE A 107 -8.17 -2.80 6.58
C ILE A 107 -8.72 -3.88 5.64
N PRO A 108 -9.65 -4.73 6.11
CA PRO A 108 -10.34 -5.65 5.22
C PRO A 108 -11.31 -4.89 4.31
N LEU A 109 -11.22 -5.10 2.99
CA LEU A 109 -12.25 -4.71 2.03
C LEU A 109 -13.21 -5.86 1.73
N PRO A 110 -14.49 -5.55 1.42
CA PRO A 110 -15.48 -6.56 1.02
C PRO A 110 -15.16 -7.23 -0.32
#